data_AF-A0A814SUJ1-F1
#
_entry.id   AF-A0A814SUJ1-F1
#
_cell.length_a   1.000
_cell.length_b   1.000
_cell.length_c   1.000
_cell.angle_alpha   90.00
_cell.angle_beta   90.00
_cell.angle_gamma   90.00
#
_symmetry.space_group_name_H-M   'P 1'
#
loop_
_entity.id
_entity.type
_entity.pdbx_description
1 polymer ?
#
loop_
_entity_poly.entity_id
_entity_poly.type
_entity_poly.pdbx_seq_one_letter_code
_entity_poly.pdbx_strand_id
1 'polypeptide(L)'
;MIQRPTQVTALATGYFTSSNELNLIVAKNTHFEIYIIGSEGLKLVKDVCLYGRINVLKCFRLINMNKDVLFIFTDKYHGMILDCRKTDNDQYEILTKCHGLLK
;
A
#
# COMPACT_ATOMS: atom_id res chain seq x y z
N MET A 1 -8.75 25.55 -6.76
CA MET A 1 -8.37 24.57 -5.71
C MET A 1 -8.26 23.22 -6.39
N ILE A 2 -7.07 22.62 -6.48
CA ILE A 2 -6.89 21.31 -7.13
C ILE A 2 -7.13 20.24 -6.06
N GLN A 3 -8.18 19.42 -6.24
CA GLN A 3 -8.57 18.37 -5.30
C GLN A 3 -7.96 17.02 -5.74
N ARG A 4 -7.40 16.26 -4.78
CA ARG A 4 -6.94 14.89 -5.05
C ARG A 4 -8.13 13.98 -5.35
N PRO A 5 -7.96 12.91 -6.15
CA PRO A 5 -9.02 11.94 -6.40
C PRO A 5 -9.62 11.42 -5.08
N THR A 6 -10.94 11.55 -4.92
CA THR A 6 -11.65 11.10 -3.70
C THR A 6 -12.30 9.74 -3.85
N GLN A 7 -12.49 9.28 -5.09
CA GLN A 7 -13.08 7.98 -5.38
C GLN A 7 -12.13 6.86 -4.92
N VAL A 8 -12.65 5.96 -4.09
CA VAL A 8 -11.96 4.71 -3.73
C VAL A 8 -12.13 3.72 -4.87
N THR A 9 -11.01 3.25 -5.40
CA THR A 9 -10.92 2.34 -6.55
C THR A 9 -10.63 0.89 -6.15
N ALA A 10 -9.87 0.68 -5.09
CA ALA A 10 -9.61 -0.63 -4.51
C ALA A 10 -9.26 -0.51 -3.03
N LEU A 11 -9.38 -1.62 -2.30
CA LEU A 11 -8.98 -1.71 -0.90
C LEU A 11 -8.32 -3.05 -0.62
N ALA A 12 -7.42 -3.07 0.36
CA ALA A 12 -6.83 -4.28 0.90
C ALA A 12 -6.65 -4.14 2.41
N THR A 13 -6.75 -5.26 3.12
CA THR A 13 -6.46 -5.35 4.56
C THR A 13 -5.38 -6.38 4.80
N GLY A 14 -4.50 -6.13 5.77
CA GLY A 14 -3.40 -7.05 6.09
C GLY A 14 -2.44 -6.44 7.12
N TYR A 15 -1.37 -7.15 7.42
CA TYR A 15 -0.33 -6.79 8.37
C TYR A 15 0.89 -6.23 7.62
N PHE A 16 0.70 -5.09 6.96
CA PHE A 16 1.66 -4.49 6.02
C PHE A 16 2.73 -3.64 6.71
N THR A 17 2.36 -2.85 7.73
CA THR A 17 3.28 -1.98 8.48
C THR A 17 4.10 -2.76 9.50
N SER A 18 3.51 -3.76 10.14
CA SER A 18 4.15 -4.68 11.07
C SER A 18 3.35 -5.98 11.21
N SER A 19 3.92 -7.00 11.85
CA SER A 19 3.24 -8.29 12.07
C SER A 19 2.04 -8.22 13.03
N ASN A 20 1.91 -7.13 13.80
CA ASN A 20 0.98 -7.02 14.92
C ASN A 20 -0.07 -5.91 14.71
N GLU A 21 0.13 -5.04 13.72
CA GLU A 21 -0.79 -3.95 13.41
C GLU A 21 -1.62 -4.32 12.18
N LEU A 22 -2.94 -4.31 12.34
CA LEU A 22 -3.84 -4.49 11.21
C LEU A 22 -3.92 -3.18 10.42
N ASN A 23 -3.75 -3.27 9.11
CA ASN A 23 -3.82 -2.13 8.21
C ASN A 23 -5.05 -2.17 7.31
N LEU A 24 -5.54 -0.97 6.98
CA LEU A 24 -6.44 -0.73 5.86
C LEU A 24 -5.67 0.07 4.80
N ILE A 25 -5.60 -0.45 3.58
CA ILE A 25 -4.92 0.16 2.45
C ILE A 25 -5.99 0.57 1.44
N VAL A 26 -6.03 1.84 1.08
CA VAL A 26 -7.09 2.42 0.23
C VAL A 26 -6.45 3.01 -1.02
N ALA A 27 -6.76 2.46 -2.19
CA ALA A 27 -6.32 3.02 -3.47
C ALA A 27 -7.35 4.01 -4.02
N LYS A 28 -6.87 5.20 -4.39
CA LYS A 28 -7.62 6.29 -5.02
C LYS A 28 -6.92 6.68 -6.32
N ASN A 29 -7.27 5.99 -7.41
CA ASN A 29 -6.72 6.24 -8.75
C ASN A 29 -5.18 6.09 -8.79
N THR A 30 -4.43 7.19 -8.71
CA THR A 30 -2.95 7.21 -8.75
C THR A 30 -2.29 7.26 -7.37
N HIS A 31 -3.08 7.23 -6.30
CA HIS A 31 -2.61 7.29 -4.92
C HIS A 31 -3.09 6.08 -4.14
N PHE A 32 -2.35 5.70 -3.11
CA PHE A 32 -2.87 4.85 -2.06
C PHE A 32 -2.48 5.34 -0.68
N GLU A 33 -3.40 5.17 0.26
CA GLU A 33 -3.25 5.54 1.66
C GLU A 33 -3.14 4.26 2.49
N ILE A 34 -2.29 4.31 3.52
CA ILE A 34 -2.13 3.23 4.50
C ILE A 34 -2.62 3.76 5.84
N TYR A 35 -3.54 3.02 6.43
CA TYR A 35 -4.08 3.27 7.77
C TYR A 35 -3.71 2.13 8.70
N ILE A 36 -3.46 2.44 9.98
CA ILE A 36 -3.50 1.47 11.07
C ILE A 36 -4.90 1.49 11.67
N ILE A 37 -5.47 0.30 11.89
CA ILE A 37 -6.77 0.13 12.55
C ILE A 37 -6.51 0.00 14.06
N GLY A 38 -6.98 0.97 14.82
CA GLY A 38 -6.95 0.97 16.28
C GLY A 38 -8.35 1.02 16.88
N SER A 39 -8.41 0.96 18.22
CA SER A 39 -9.67 1.07 18.97
C SER A 39 -10.41 2.39 18.74
N GLU A 40 -9.67 3.47 18.46
CA GLU A 40 -10.22 4.81 18.20
C GLU A 40 -10.56 5.05 16.72
N GLY A 41 -10.33 4.07 15.86
CA GLY A 41 -10.62 4.15 14.43
C GLY A 41 -9.37 4.05 13.56
N LEU A 42 -9.34 4.82 12.47
CA LEU A 42 -8.31 4.73 11.44
C LEU A 42 -7.26 5.84 11.60
N LYS A 43 -6.01 5.45 11.84
CA LYS A 43 -4.87 6.37 11.86
C LYS A 43 -4.13 6.33 10.53
N LEU A 44 -4.16 7.41 9.76
CA LEU A 44 -3.36 7.54 8.53
C LEU A 44 -1.87 7.52 8.89
N VAL A 45 -1.11 6.63 8.27
CA VAL A 45 0.34 6.53 8.49
C VAL A 45 1.17 6.89 7.26
N LYS A 46 0.63 6.71 6.06
CA LYS A 46 1.31 7.10 4.83
C LYS A 46 0.31 7.33 3.70
N ASP A 47 0.60 8.32 2.86
CA ASP A 47 -0.01 8.54 1.56
C ASP A 47 1.10 8.45 0.51
N VAL A 48 0.89 7.65 -0.54
CA VAL A 48 1.88 7.31 -1.55
C VAL A 48 1.28 7.57 -2.93
N CYS A 49 1.98 8.36 -3.73
CA CYS A 49 1.66 8.58 -5.14
C CYS A 49 2.39 7.54 -6.01
N LEU A 50 1.71 7.03 -7.03
CA LEU A 50 2.27 6.15 -8.05
C LEU A 50 2.16 6.81 -9.43
N TYR A 51 3.15 6.53 -10.28
CA TYR A 51 3.15 6.94 -11.69
C TYR A 51 2.28 6.01 -12.56
N GLY A 52 1.03 5.83 -12.17
CA GLY A 52 0.06 4.97 -12.89
C GLY A 52 -1.23 4.82 -12.10
N ARG A 53 -2.35 4.58 -12.81
CA ARG A 53 -3.62 4.25 -12.16
C ARG A 53 -3.55 2.83 -11.62
N ILE A 54 -3.91 2.67 -10.36
CA ILE A 54 -3.96 1.38 -9.66
C ILE A 54 -5.18 0.62 -10.18
N ASN A 55 -4.93 -0.55 -10.76
CA ASN A 55 -5.96 -1.46 -11.24
C ASN A 55 -6.16 -2.63 -10.26
N VAL A 56 -5.07 -3.24 -9.79
CA VAL A 56 -5.09 -4.31 -8.78
C VAL A 56 -4.32 -3.87 -7.54
N LEU A 57 -4.90 -4.13 -6.37
CA LEU A 57 -4.30 -3.95 -5.06
C LEU A 57 -4.53 -5.21 -4.23
N LYS A 58 -3.47 -5.90 -3.81
CA LYS A 58 -3.56 -7.11 -2.98
C LYS A 58 -2.50 -7.12 -1.91
N CYS A 59 -2.91 -7.36 -0.66
CA CYS A 59 -2.01 -7.58 0.46
C CYS A 59 -1.92 -9.08 0.76
N PHE A 60 -0.71 -9.62 0.92
CA PHE A 60 -0.50 -11.04 1.16
C PHE A 60 0.86 -11.29 1.82
N ARG A 61 1.02 -12.46 2.45
CA ARG A 61 2.26 -12.88 3.09
C ARG A 61 3.05 -13.84 2.21
N LEU A 62 4.33 -13.54 1.98
CA LEU A 62 5.24 -14.48 1.33
C LEU A 62 5.67 -15.58 2.32
N ILE A 63 6.09 -16.72 1.79
CA ILE A 63 6.61 -17.83 2.59
C ILE A 63 7.80 -17.33 3.42
N ASN A 64 7.83 -17.70 4.70
CA ASN A 64 8.86 -17.30 5.67
C ASN A 64 8.95 -15.79 5.97
N MET A 65 7.96 -14.99 5.60
CA MET A 65 7.86 -13.59 6.03
C MET A 65 6.99 -13.44 7.28
N ASN A 66 7.34 -12.48 8.13
CA ASN A 66 6.59 -12.15 9.36
C ASN A 66 5.53 -11.05 9.16
N LYS A 67 5.60 -10.32 8.05
CA LYS A 67 4.66 -9.26 7.67
C LYS A 67 4.25 -9.41 6.22
N ASP A 68 3.16 -8.76 5.86
CA ASP A 68 2.61 -8.82 4.52
C ASP A 68 3.37 -7.87 3.58
N VAL A 69 3.29 -8.16 2.29
CA VAL A 69 3.72 -7.29 1.20
C VAL A 69 2.49 -6.84 0.40
N LEU A 70 2.66 -5.77 -0.36
CA LEU A 70 1.60 -5.21 -1.19
C LEU A 70 1.92 -5.43 -2.67
N PHE A 71 1.09 -6.19 -3.37
CA PHE A 71 1.13 -6.26 -4.82
C PHE A 71 0.23 -5.19 -5.42
N ILE A 72 0.80 -4.45 -6.37
CA ILE A 72 0.09 -3.45 -7.16
C ILE A 72 0.29 -3.77 -8.64
N PHE A 73 -0.82 -3.70 -9.39
CA PHE A 73 -0.80 -3.73 -10.84
C PHE A 73 -1.48 -2.47 -11.38
N THR A 74 -0.87 -1.84 -12.37
CA THR A 74 -1.40 -0.62 -13.00
C THR A 74 -2.02 -0.90 -14.35
N ASP A 75 -2.87 0.00 -14.86
CA ASP A 75 -3.45 -0.15 -16.21
C ASP A 75 -2.41 -0.09 -17.34
N LYS A 76 -1.21 0.41 -17.06
CA LYS A 76 -0.07 0.38 -17.98
C LYS A 76 0.76 -0.90 -17.86
N TYR A 77 0.19 -1.94 -17.25
CA TYR A 77 0.78 -3.26 -17.06
C TYR A 77 2.06 -3.31 -16.21
N HIS A 78 2.33 -2.27 -15.41
CA HIS A 78 3.38 -2.32 -14.40
C HIS A 78 2.88 -3.10 -13.18
N GLY A 79 3.56 -4.21 -12.87
CA GLY A 79 3.42 -4.97 -11.63
C GLY A 79 4.55 -4.64 -10.67
N MET A 80 4.22 -4.50 -9.38
CA MET A 80 5.22 -4.27 -8.33
C MET A 80 4.82 -4.94 -7.02
N ILE A 81 5.83 -5.40 -6.28
CA ILE A 81 5.69 -5.86 -4.90
C ILE A 81 6.39 -4.83 -4.01
N LEU A 82 5.63 -4.26 -3.09
CA LEU A 82 6.08 -3.23 -2.16
C LEU A 82 6.17 -3.79 -0.74
N ASP A 83 7.10 -3.26 0.03
CA ASP A 83 7.31 -3.53 1.45
C ASP A 83 7.24 -2.23 2.24
N CYS A 84 6.67 -2.25 3.44
CA CYS A 84 6.66 -1.08 4.32
C CYS A 84 7.68 -1.24 5.44
N ARG A 85 8.67 -0.36 5.52
CA ARG A 85 9.67 -0.35 6.59
C ARG A 85 9.46 0.87 7.49
N LYS A 86 9.54 0.66 8.80
CA LYS A 86 9.63 1.75 9.77
C LYS A 86 11.09 2.18 9.91
N THR A 87 11.37 3.47 9.78
CA THR A 87 12.70 4.04 10.00
C THR A 87 12.90 4.38 11.48
N ASP A 88 14.14 4.68 11.87
CA ASP A 88 14.49 4.99 13.27
C ASP A 88 13.74 6.22 13.81
N ASN A 89 13.27 7.10 12.92
CA ASN A 89 12.49 8.29 13.26
C ASN A 89 10.97 8.04 13.32
N ASP A 90 10.56 6.77 13.47
CA ASP A 90 9.16 6.32 13.51
C ASP A 90 8.37 6.62 12.21
N GLN A 91 9.05 6.91 11.11
CA GLN A 91 8.44 7.18 9.80
C GLN A 91 8.30 5.92 8.97
N TYR A 92 7.24 5.84 8.18
CA TYR A 92 7.04 4.74 7.23
C TYR A 92 7.66 5.05 5.87
N GLU A 93 8.47 4.13 5.37
CA GLU A 93 9.08 4.13 4.05
C GLU A 93 8.55 2.94 3.23
N ILE A 94 8.32 3.17 1.94
CA ILE A 94 7.85 2.13 1.03
C ILE A 94 8.99 1.74 0.10
N LEU A 95 9.34 0.46 0.12
CA LEU A 95 10.44 -0.12 -0.63
C LEU A 95 9.89 -1.02 -1.73
N THR A 96 10.36 -0.81 -2.96
CA THR A 96 10.04 -1.71 -4.08
C THR A 96 10.92 -2.96 -3.99
N LYS A 97 10.33 -4.11 -3.66
CA LYS A 97 11.03 -5.40 -3.65
C LYS A 97 11.20 -5.99 -5.04
N CYS A 98 10.17 -5.85 -5.87
CA CYS A 98 10.16 -6.34 -7.24
C CYS A 98 9.31 -5.38 -8.09
N HIS A 99 9.72 -5.17 -9.34
CA HIS A 99 8.99 -4.40 -10.33
C HIS A 99 9.20 -5.03 -11.70
N GLY A 100 8.16 -5.02 -12.53
CA GLY A 100 8.21 -5.48 -13.90
C GLY A 100 7.08 -4.91 -14.74
N LEU A 101 7.29 -4.89 -16.06
CA LEU A 101 6.25 -4.62 -17.04
C LEU A 101 5.81 -5.97 -17.63
N LEU A 102 4.53 -6.28 -17.53
CA LEU A 102 3.94 -7.44 -18.19
C LEU A 102 3.55 -7.02 -19.62
N LYS A 103 4.35 -7.44 -20.61
CA LYS A 103 4.06 -7.30 -22.04
C LYS A 103 3.41 -8.55 -22.59
#